data_AF-A0AAZ3PGP3-F1
#
_entry.id   AF-A0AAZ3PGP3-F1
#
_cell.length_a   1.000
_cell.length_b   1.000
_cell.length_c   1.000
_cell.angle_alpha   90.00
_cell.angle_beta   90.00
_cell.angle_gamma   90.00
#
_symmetry.space_group_name_H-M   'P 1'
#
loop_
_entity.id
_entity.type
_entity.pdbx_description
1 polymer ?
#
loop_
_entity_poly.entity_id
_entity_poly.type
_entity_poly.pdbx_seq_one_letter_code
_entity_poly.pdbx_strand_id
1 'polypeptide(L)'
;MWQKVAKFKGAEYFRKALYLLYSNEVTLDPNTANRWRQLSEDGTRIKYAKTAQRVSDNPKRFDYYSAVLGEKGFNSGRHYWEVQVGVSGRWEVGIAMRAVNRKKAVKKNPEHVFFLLSKSGYLGYEAGSSPSTTLNLNPIPRRVGVYVDYEKGQVSFYDVLAKKSEALVISCMEDPRARNLSLLQAVSKAKE
;
A
#
# COMPACT_ATOMS: atom_id res chain seq x y z
N MET A 1 1.46 14.43 16.64
CA MET A 1 1.20 13.10 16.06
C MET A 1 2.33 12.18 16.49
N TRP A 2 2.05 11.18 17.33
CA TRP A 2 3.08 10.26 17.85
C TRP A 2 3.12 9.02 16.96
N GLN A 3 4.27 8.74 16.35
CA GLN A 3 4.52 7.50 15.62
C GLN A 3 5.19 6.51 16.58
N LYS A 4 4.69 5.28 16.64
CA LYS A 4 5.25 4.23 17.48
C LYS A 4 5.79 3.11 16.62
N VAL A 5 7.10 3.13 16.35
CA VAL A 5 7.80 1.94 15.86
C VAL A 5 7.92 0.99 17.04
N ALA A 6 7.09 -0.04 17.07
CA ALA A 6 7.10 -1.04 18.14
C ALA A 6 7.77 -2.34 17.65
N LYS A 7 8.84 -2.75 18.32
CA LYS A 7 9.42 -4.09 18.17
C LYS A 7 8.78 -5.01 19.21
N PHE A 8 8.27 -6.17 18.79
CA PHE A 8 7.68 -7.14 19.72
C PHE A 8 8.08 -8.58 19.35
N LYS A 9 8.37 -9.39 20.38
CA LYS A 9 8.62 -10.83 20.22
C LYS A 9 7.30 -11.53 19.83
N GLY A 10 7.36 -12.54 18.95
CA GLY A 10 6.17 -13.28 18.51
C GLY A 10 5.47 -12.72 17.26
N ALA A 11 6.16 -11.91 16.45
CA ALA A 11 5.65 -11.35 15.20
C ALA A 11 5.08 -12.41 14.23
N GLU A 12 5.65 -13.61 14.21
CA GLU A 12 5.16 -14.72 13.38
C GLU A 12 3.76 -15.20 13.80
N TYR A 13 3.52 -15.40 15.10
CA TYR A 13 2.22 -15.81 15.63
C TYR A 13 1.17 -14.72 15.43
N PHE A 14 1.55 -13.46 15.66
CA PHE A 14 0.68 -12.32 15.41
C PHE A 14 0.29 -12.23 13.93
N ARG A 15 1.26 -12.34 13.01
CA ARG A 15 1.01 -12.38 11.57
C ARG A 15 0.11 -13.56 11.18
N LYS A 16 0.36 -14.75 11.70
CA LYS A 16 -0.47 -15.93 11.43
C LYS A 16 -1.91 -15.71 11.88
N ALA A 17 -2.11 -15.08 13.03
CA ALA A 17 -3.45 -14.69 13.49
C ALA A 17 -4.09 -13.64 12.56
N LEU A 18 -3.35 -12.61 12.11
CA LEU A 18 -3.86 -11.64 11.15
C LEU A 18 -4.31 -12.32 9.84
N TYR A 19 -3.48 -13.22 9.31
CA TYR A 19 -3.79 -13.95 8.08
C TYR A 19 -5.04 -14.82 8.25
N LEU A 20 -5.14 -15.58 9.35
CA LEU A 20 -6.28 -16.47 9.59
C LEU A 20 -7.59 -15.72 9.83
N LEU A 21 -7.53 -14.52 10.44
CA LEU A 21 -8.72 -13.79 10.86
C LEU A 21 -9.19 -12.74 9.86
N TYR A 22 -8.27 -12.14 9.09
CA TYR A 22 -8.53 -10.92 8.32
C TYR A 22 -8.00 -10.95 6.89
N SER A 23 -7.50 -12.09 6.39
CA SER A 23 -6.96 -12.13 5.02
C SER A 23 -8.04 -11.85 3.98
N ASN A 24 -7.70 -10.97 3.04
CA ASN A 24 -8.49 -10.65 1.86
C ASN A 24 -7.73 -11.07 0.61
N GLU A 25 -8.44 -11.69 -0.34
CA GLU A 25 -7.94 -11.82 -1.70
C GLU A 25 -7.97 -10.47 -2.42
N VAL A 26 -6.93 -10.22 -3.22
CA VAL A 26 -6.64 -8.92 -3.82
C VAL A 26 -6.48 -9.07 -5.32
N THR A 27 -7.43 -8.51 -6.06
CA THR A 27 -7.36 -8.32 -7.52
C THR A 27 -7.29 -6.84 -7.85
N LEU A 28 -6.61 -6.50 -8.94
CA LEU A 28 -6.37 -5.12 -9.39
C LEU A 28 -7.40 -4.70 -10.44
N ASP A 29 -7.94 -3.48 -10.33
CA ASP A 29 -8.90 -2.91 -11.30
C ASP A 29 -8.17 -2.30 -12.53
N PRO A 30 -8.29 -2.89 -13.72
CA PRO A 30 -7.67 -2.39 -14.95
C PRO A 30 -8.15 -1.00 -15.36
N ASN A 31 -9.35 -0.58 -14.94
CA ASN A 31 -9.88 0.76 -15.24
C ASN A 31 -9.13 1.86 -14.48
N THR A 32 -8.50 1.51 -13.36
CA THR A 32 -7.75 2.45 -12.53
C THR A 32 -6.27 2.51 -12.91
N ALA A 33 -5.76 1.43 -13.51
CA ALA A 33 -4.35 1.29 -13.86
C ALA A 33 -3.87 2.42 -14.77
N ASN A 34 -2.79 3.08 -14.36
CA ASN A 34 -2.08 4.01 -15.22
C ASN A 34 -1.63 3.32 -16.52
N ARG A 35 -1.61 4.05 -17.63
CA ARG A 35 -1.34 3.49 -18.97
C ARG A 35 0.04 2.83 -19.11
N TRP A 36 0.98 3.13 -18.23
CA TRP A 36 2.30 2.50 -18.19
C TRP A 36 2.36 1.26 -17.29
N ARG A 37 1.22 0.82 -16.76
CA ARG A 37 1.08 -0.36 -15.91
C ARG A 37 0.41 -1.48 -16.68
N GLN A 38 1.09 -2.61 -16.74
CA GLN A 38 0.55 -3.84 -17.31
C GLN A 38 0.18 -4.78 -16.17
N LEU A 39 -1.05 -5.29 -16.21
CA LEU A 39 -1.55 -6.27 -15.27
C LEU A 39 -1.37 -7.68 -15.84
N SER A 40 -1.23 -8.69 -14.98
CA SER A 40 -1.38 -10.08 -15.37
C SER A 40 -2.86 -10.39 -15.66
N GLU A 41 -3.09 -11.51 -16.36
CA GLU A 41 -4.43 -11.96 -16.73
C GLU A 41 -5.32 -12.26 -15.51
N ASP A 42 -4.72 -12.82 -14.45
CA ASP A 42 -5.38 -13.08 -13.17
C ASP A 42 -5.61 -11.81 -12.32
N GLY A 43 -5.13 -10.64 -12.77
CA GLY A 43 -5.29 -9.38 -12.06
C GLY A 43 -4.52 -9.27 -10.75
N THR A 44 -3.59 -10.18 -10.43
CA THR A 44 -2.87 -10.18 -9.14
C THR A 44 -1.49 -9.53 -9.20
N ARG A 45 -0.94 -9.35 -10.42
CA ARG A 45 0.42 -8.84 -10.63
C ARG A 45 0.39 -7.55 -11.45
N ILE A 46 1.37 -6.70 -11.19
CA ILE A 46 1.58 -5.46 -11.93
C ILE A 46 3.06 -5.28 -12.26
N LYS A 47 3.33 -4.88 -13.50
CA LYS A 47 4.67 -4.49 -13.96
C LYS A 47 4.63 -3.19 -14.75
N TYR A 48 5.80 -2.58 -14.90
CA TYR A 48 5.95 -1.43 -15.78
C TYR A 48 5.99 -1.90 -17.24
N ALA A 49 5.17 -1.29 -18.10
CA ALA A 49 5.16 -1.58 -19.52
C ALA A 49 6.23 -0.74 -20.25
N LYS A 50 6.90 -1.33 -21.25
CA LYS A 50 7.87 -0.60 -22.09
C LYS A 50 7.21 0.49 -22.93
N THR A 51 5.94 0.31 -23.27
CA THR A 51 5.11 1.24 -24.04
C THR A 51 3.79 1.45 -23.32
N ALA A 52 3.15 2.60 -23.55
CA ALA A 52 1.83 2.88 -23.02
C ALA A 52 0.81 1.87 -23.59
N GLN A 53 0.02 1.28 -22.71
CA GLN A 53 -1.06 0.37 -23.06
C GLN A 53 -2.14 1.12 -23.85
N ARG A 54 -2.67 0.48 -24.89
CA ARG A 54 -3.77 1.01 -25.73
C ARG A 54 -5.11 0.80 -25.04
N VAL A 55 -5.35 1.57 -23.97
CA VAL A 55 -6.58 1.53 -23.18
C VAL A 55 -7.32 2.86 -23.27
N SER A 56 -8.66 2.81 -23.26
CA SER A 56 -9.49 4.01 -23.25
C SER A 56 -9.29 4.82 -21.96
N ASP A 57 -9.40 6.14 -22.08
CA ASP A 57 -9.43 6.98 -20.90
C ASP A 57 -10.79 6.86 -20.20
N ASN A 58 -10.76 7.01 -18.87
CA ASN A 58 -11.95 7.10 -18.05
C ASN A 58 -11.63 7.86 -16.75
N PRO A 59 -12.64 8.38 -16.02
CA PRO A 59 -12.42 9.15 -14.79
C PRO A 59 -11.72 8.36 -13.67
N LYS A 60 -11.82 7.02 -13.65
CA LYS A 60 -11.19 6.16 -12.64
C LYS A 60 -9.69 5.95 -12.91
N ARG A 61 -9.21 6.20 -14.13
CA ARG A 61 -7.81 5.94 -14.50
C ARG A 61 -6.86 6.96 -13.91
N PHE A 62 -5.77 6.47 -13.33
CA PHE A 62 -4.64 7.33 -12.99
C PHE A 62 -3.86 7.78 -14.21
N ASP A 63 -3.76 9.08 -14.40
CA ASP A 63 -2.90 9.67 -15.43
C ASP A 63 -1.61 10.21 -14.81
N TYR A 64 -1.73 10.91 -13.68
CA TYR A 64 -0.61 11.55 -13.01
C TYR A 64 0.22 10.57 -12.18
N TYR A 65 -0.43 9.79 -11.32
CA TYR A 65 0.25 8.83 -10.46
C TYR A 65 0.49 7.51 -11.19
N SER A 66 1.68 6.93 -11.05
CA SER A 66 1.99 5.62 -11.62
C SER A 66 1.45 4.49 -10.73
N ALA A 67 0.13 4.46 -10.54
CA ALA A 67 -0.57 3.59 -9.61
C ALA A 67 -1.66 2.75 -10.31
N VAL A 68 -2.14 1.77 -9.56
CA VAL A 68 -3.34 0.96 -9.82
C VAL A 68 -4.05 0.82 -8.48
N LEU A 69 -5.33 0.46 -8.49
CA LEU A 69 -6.16 0.26 -7.32
C LEU A 69 -6.68 -1.16 -7.30
N GLY A 70 -6.90 -1.70 -6.10
CA GLY A 70 -7.64 -2.94 -5.91
C GLY A 70 -9.07 -2.81 -6.46
N GLU A 71 -9.65 -3.91 -6.92
CA GLU A 71 -11.01 -3.95 -7.45
C GLU A 71 -12.06 -3.74 -6.35
N LYS A 72 -11.85 -4.38 -5.21
CA LYS A 72 -12.67 -4.24 -4.03
C LYS A 72 -12.01 -3.27 -3.06
N GLY A 73 -12.81 -2.36 -2.52
CA GLY A 73 -12.44 -1.57 -1.35
C GLY A 73 -13.36 -1.89 -0.18
N PHE A 74 -13.02 -1.39 0.99
CA PHE A 74 -13.74 -1.64 2.24
C PHE A 74 -14.02 -0.32 2.96
N ASN A 75 -15.04 -0.29 3.81
CA ASN A 75 -15.50 0.91 4.55
C ASN A 75 -15.77 0.62 6.04
N SER A 76 -15.35 -0.55 6.52
CA SER A 76 -15.47 -1.02 7.90
C SER A 76 -14.61 -2.27 8.07
N GLY A 77 -14.35 -2.66 9.31
CA GLY A 77 -13.70 -3.91 9.65
C GLY A 77 -12.18 -3.89 9.58
N ARG A 78 -11.63 -5.11 9.68
CA ARG A 78 -10.20 -5.37 9.68
C ARG A 78 -9.81 -6.17 8.45
N HIS A 79 -8.74 -5.76 7.81
CA HIS A 79 -8.31 -6.29 6.52
C HIS A 79 -6.81 -6.56 6.53
N TYR A 80 -6.41 -7.64 5.89
CA TYR A 80 -5.02 -8.04 5.74
C TYR A 80 -4.76 -8.56 4.34
N TRP A 81 -3.64 -8.17 3.73
CA TRP A 81 -3.12 -8.80 2.51
C TRP A 81 -1.62 -8.74 2.48
N GLU A 82 -1.00 -9.61 1.68
CA GLU A 82 0.44 -9.65 1.49
C GLU A 82 0.80 -9.31 0.05
N VAL A 83 1.81 -8.47 -0.15
CA VAL A 83 2.31 -8.08 -1.47
C VAL A 83 3.75 -8.53 -1.62
N GLN A 84 4.02 -9.33 -2.65
CA GLN A 84 5.38 -9.64 -3.06
C GLN A 84 5.99 -8.39 -3.71
N VAL A 85 7.11 -7.91 -3.17
CA VAL A 85 7.81 -6.71 -3.64
C VAL A 85 9.20 -7.06 -4.16
N GLY A 86 9.72 -6.24 -5.07
CA GLY A 86 11.05 -6.40 -5.64
C GLY A 86 12.16 -5.95 -4.68
N VAL A 87 13.31 -6.63 -4.73
CA VAL A 87 14.52 -6.22 -3.98
C VAL A 87 15.13 -4.96 -4.59
N SER A 88 15.10 -4.84 -5.91
CA SER A 88 15.63 -3.70 -6.65
C SER A 88 14.53 -2.72 -7.10
N GLY A 89 14.92 -1.50 -7.43
CA GLY A 89 13.98 -0.48 -7.91
C GLY A 89 13.18 0.20 -6.80
N ARG A 90 12.22 1.03 -7.25
CA ARG A 90 11.29 1.76 -6.40
C ARG A 90 9.97 1.03 -6.38
N TRP A 91 9.30 0.96 -5.24
CA TRP A 91 7.94 0.45 -5.16
C TRP A 91 7.14 1.18 -4.10
N GLU A 92 5.81 1.07 -4.17
CA GLU A 92 4.91 1.64 -3.18
C GLU A 92 3.76 0.66 -2.95
N VAL A 93 3.46 0.36 -1.68
CA VAL A 93 2.35 -0.51 -1.28
C VAL A 93 1.53 0.14 -0.19
N GLY A 94 0.21 0.03 -0.24
CA GLY A 94 -0.64 0.55 0.82
C GLY A 94 -2.04 0.84 0.34
N ILE A 95 -2.67 1.86 0.92
CA ILE A 95 -4.06 2.20 0.67
C ILE A 95 -4.22 3.62 0.14
N ALA A 96 -5.24 3.81 -0.68
CA ALA A 96 -5.67 5.11 -1.18
C ALA A 96 -7.14 5.36 -0.84
N MET A 97 -7.49 6.62 -0.61
CA MET A 97 -8.88 7.07 -0.53
C MET A 97 -9.58 6.88 -1.88
N ARG A 98 -10.85 6.43 -1.89
CA ARG A 98 -11.63 6.31 -3.15
C ARG A 98 -11.68 7.61 -3.95
N ALA A 99 -11.83 8.73 -3.25
CA ALA A 99 -11.96 10.09 -3.81
C ALA A 99 -10.61 10.72 -4.22
N VAL A 100 -9.52 9.95 -4.22
CA VAL A 100 -8.22 10.42 -4.69
C VAL A 100 -8.31 11.06 -6.08
N ASN A 101 -7.70 12.24 -6.22
CA ASN A 101 -7.54 12.85 -7.53
C ASN A 101 -6.55 12.01 -8.37
N ARG A 102 -7.01 11.57 -9.53
CA ARG A 102 -6.26 10.64 -10.40
C ARG A 102 -5.63 11.33 -11.60
N LYS A 103 -6.04 12.56 -11.88
CA LYS A 103 -5.76 13.28 -13.12
C LYS A 103 -4.69 14.35 -12.99
N LYS A 104 -4.50 14.92 -11.79
CA LYS A 104 -3.52 16.00 -11.54
C LYS A 104 -2.74 15.76 -10.26
N ALA A 105 -1.56 16.38 -10.17
CA ALA A 105 -0.81 16.47 -8.93
C ALA A 105 -1.64 17.23 -7.88
N VAL A 106 -1.73 16.69 -6.68
CA VAL A 106 -2.27 17.43 -5.52
C VAL A 106 -1.10 17.76 -4.60
N LYS A 107 -1.07 18.99 -4.04
CA LYS A 107 -0.12 19.35 -2.97
C LYS A 107 -0.28 18.35 -1.82
N LYS A 108 0.82 17.77 -1.35
CA LYS A 108 0.82 16.82 -0.23
C LYS A 108 0.53 17.54 1.11
N ASN A 109 -0.73 17.82 1.48
CA ASN A 109 -1.27 17.94 2.88
C ASN A 109 -2.72 18.49 2.94
N PRO A 110 -3.56 18.26 3.99
CA PRO A 110 -3.40 17.45 5.22
C PRO A 110 -4.56 16.46 5.54
N GLU A 111 -5.42 16.06 4.59
CA GLU A 111 -6.48 15.05 4.84
C GLU A 111 -6.26 13.73 4.05
N HIS A 112 -4.99 13.34 3.94
CA HIS A 112 -4.45 11.97 3.75
C HIS A 112 -5.08 11.09 2.66
N VAL A 113 -4.86 11.46 1.40
CA VAL A 113 -5.33 10.75 0.20
C VAL A 113 -4.70 9.35 0.00
N PHE A 114 -3.50 9.12 0.53
CA PHE A 114 -2.75 7.86 0.44
C PHE A 114 -2.01 7.54 1.74
N PHE A 115 -2.00 6.27 2.15
CA PHE A 115 -1.14 5.73 3.21
C PHE A 115 -0.31 4.60 2.62
N LEU A 116 0.93 4.90 2.28
CA LEU A 116 1.82 4.00 1.56
C LEU A 116 3.05 3.69 2.40
N LEU A 117 3.62 2.51 2.19
CA LEU A 117 5.01 2.19 2.42
C LEU A 117 5.70 2.24 1.05
N SER A 118 6.61 3.20 0.86
CA SER A 118 7.38 3.33 -0.39
C SER A 118 8.80 2.80 -0.22
N LYS A 119 9.50 2.50 -1.31
CA LYS A 119 10.96 2.32 -1.37
C LYS A 119 11.51 3.32 -2.37
N SER A 120 12.22 4.35 -1.91
CA SER A 120 12.80 5.41 -2.76
C SER A 120 14.30 5.22 -2.98
N GLY A 121 14.69 4.32 -3.89
CA GLY A 121 16.12 4.12 -4.17
C GLY A 121 16.88 3.56 -2.96
N TYR A 122 17.94 4.25 -2.49
CA TYR A 122 18.85 3.80 -1.42
C TYR A 122 18.52 4.33 -0.02
N LEU A 123 17.62 5.30 0.13
CA LEU A 123 17.40 6.00 1.39
C LEU A 123 15.90 6.19 1.66
N GLY A 124 15.31 5.18 2.31
CA GLY A 124 14.07 5.35 3.07
C GLY A 124 12.83 4.67 2.53
N TYR A 125 12.01 4.21 3.47
CA TYR A 125 10.59 4.00 3.26
C TYR A 125 9.84 5.19 3.81
N GLU A 126 8.87 5.74 3.08
CA GLU A 126 8.01 6.81 3.56
C GLU A 126 6.64 6.22 3.95
N ALA A 127 6.16 6.55 5.14
CA ALA A 127 4.75 6.46 5.49
C ALA A 127 4.05 7.76 5.11
N GLY A 128 2.80 7.70 4.64
CA GLY A 128 1.96 8.84 4.25
C GLY A 128 1.58 9.82 5.38
N SER A 129 2.47 10.05 6.35
CA SER A 129 2.38 11.11 7.34
C SER A 129 3.05 12.39 6.84
N SER A 130 2.60 13.54 7.35
CA SER A 130 3.35 14.78 7.30
C SER A 130 3.92 15.06 8.71
N PRO A 131 5.25 15.03 8.92
CA PRO A 131 6.31 14.79 7.94
C PRO A 131 6.46 13.31 7.55
N SER A 132 7.10 13.07 6.39
CA SER A 132 7.52 11.74 5.94
C SER A 132 8.60 11.20 6.87
N THR A 133 8.48 9.93 7.26
CA THR A 133 9.46 9.27 8.13
C THR A 133 10.28 8.28 7.33
N THR A 134 11.59 8.49 7.24
CA THR A 134 12.53 7.57 6.61
C THR A 134 12.78 6.36 7.51
N LEU A 135 12.57 5.15 6.98
CA LEU A 135 12.83 3.90 7.71
C LEU A 135 14.08 3.19 7.17
N ASN A 136 14.91 2.67 8.08
CA ASN A 136 16.07 1.84 7.75
C ASN A 136 15.71 0.37 7.96
N LEU A 137 15.23 -0.30 6.91
CA LEU A 137 14.89 -1.72 6.96
C LEU A 137 16.07 -2.56 6.47
N ASN A 138 16.63 -3.38 7.35
CA ASN A 138 17.66 -4.36 7.04
C ASN A 138 17.32 -5.69 7.75
N PRO A 139 17.02 -6.77 7.02
CA PRO A 139 17.07 -6.90 5.57
C PRO A 139 15.96 -6.12 4.83
N ILE A 140 16.13 -5.93 3.52
CA ILE A 140 15.08 -5.36 2.66
C ILE A 140 13.91 -6.36 2.59
N PRO A 141 12.66 -5.95 2.92
CA PRO A 141 11.51 -6.82 2.85
C PRO A 141 11.29 -7.26 1.40
N ARG A 142 11.08 -8.56 1.20
CA ARG A 142 10.67 -9.12 -0.10
C ARG A 142 9.16 -9.32 -0.19
N ARG A 143 8.48 -9.34 0.97
CA ARG A 143 7.04 -9.44 1.04
C ARG A 143 6.54 -8.57 2.18
N VAL A 144 5.61 -7.68 1.85
CA VAL A 144 5.03 -6.73 2.79
C VAL A 144 3.60 -7.13 3.09
N GLY A 145 3.30 -7.39 4.35
CA GLY A 145 1.93 -7.51 4.84
C GLY A 145 1.36 -6.13 5.11
N VAL A 146 0.14 -5.87 4.69
CA VAL A 146 -0.60 -4.64 4.98
C VAL A 146 -1.80 -5.02 5.82
N TYR A 147 -1.91 -4.43 7.01
CA TYR A 147 -3.05 -4.57 7.89
C TYR A 147 -3.77 -3.23 8.00
N VAL A 148 -5.10 -3.29 8.02
CA VAL A 148 -5.94 -2.13 8.28
C VAL A 148 -6.97 -2.49 9.34
N ASP A 149 -7.12 -1.61 10.33
CA ASP A 149 -8.20 -1.60 11.31
C ASP A 149 -8.98 -0.31 11.09
N TYR A 150 -10.11 -0.41 10.38
CA TYR A 150 -10.87 0.74 9.93
C TYR A 150 -11.43 1.53 11.11
N GLU A 151 -12.01 0.84 12.08
CA GLU A 151 -12.65 1.45 13.26
C GLU A 151 -11.64 2.21 14.11
N LYS A 152 -10.39 1.73 14.21
CA LYS A 152 -9.30 2.43 14.91
C LYS A 152 -8.57 3.44 14.02
N GLY A 153 -8.89 3.52 12.73
CA GLY A 153 -8.13 4.31 11.77
C GLY A 153 -6.68 3.86 11.67
N GLN A 154 -6.36 2.58 11.84
CA GLN A 154 -4.97 2.13 11.82
C GLN A 154 -4.63 1.46 10.49
N VAL A 155 -3.51 1.86 9.90
CA VAL A 155 -2.81 1.08 8.86
C VAL A 155 -1.52 0.58 9.48
N SER A 156 -1.05 -0.61 9.12
CA SER A 156 0.22 -1.15 9.61
C SER A 156 0.88 -2.00 8.53
N PHE A 157 2.21 -1.99 8.50
CA PHE A 157 3.02 -2.72 7.53
C PHE A 157 3.88 -3.77 8.25
N TYR A 158 4.16 -4.88 7.59
CA TYR A 158 4.93 -5.99 8.18
C TYR A 158 5.89 -6.57 7.16
N ASP A 159 7.14 -6.83 7.54
CA ASP A 159 7.99 -7.75 6.76
C ASP A 159 7.56 -9.19 7.06
N VAL A 160 6.95 -9.85 6.08
CA VAL A 160 6.39 -11.20 6.23
C VAL A 160 7.47 -12.26 6.39
N LEU A 161 8.67 -12.03 5.83
CA LEU A 161 9.75 -13.01 5.79
C LEU A 161 10.82 -12.76 6.87
N ALA A 162 10.64 -11.74 7.71
CA ALA A 162 11.55 -11.45 8.79
C ALA A 162 11.55 -12.61 9.81
N LYS A 163 12.68 -13.33 9.88
CA LYS A 163 12.93 -14.39 10.88
C LYS A 163 13.13 -13.84 12.30
N LYS A 164 13.37 -12.54 12.43
CA LYS A 164 13.51 -11.82 13.70
C LYS A 164 12.42 -10.75 13.80
N SER A 165 11.92 -10.61 15.02
CA SER A 165 10.90 -9.73 15.59
C SER A 165 10.93 -8.24 15.20
N GLU A 166 10.96 -7.91 13.93
CA GLU A 166 10.94 -6.54 13.42
C GLU A 166 9.68 -6.32 12.58
N ALA A 167 8.53 -6.41 13.24
CA ALA A 167 7.29 -5.89 12.67
C ALA A 167 7.40 -4.35 12.64
N LEU A 168 7.46 -3.79 11.44
CA LEU A 168 7.45 -2.35 11.25
C LEU A 168 6.03 -1.80 11.36
N VAL A 169 5.47 -1.77 12.57
CA VAL A 169 4.15 -1.18 12.78
C VAL A 169 4.25 0.33 12.60
N ILE A 170 3.98 0.82 11.39
CA ILE A 170 3.75 2.24 11.14
C ILE A 170 2.25 2.48 11.26
N SER A 171 1.78 2.77 12.48
CA SER A 171 0.39 3.19 12.69
C SER A 171 0.20 4.62 12.20
N CYS A 172 -0.67 4.82 11.20
CA CYS A 172 -1.04 6.15 10.73
C CYS A 172 -2.56 6.27 10.61
N MET A 173 -3.23 6.60 11.72
CA MET A 173 -4.37 7.54 11.85
C MET A 173 -4.99 7.46 13.27
N GLU A 174 -5.52 8.59 13.74
CA GLU A 174 -6.51 8.70 14.85
C GLU A 174 -7.56 9.79 14.45
N ASP A 175 -8.03 9.83 13.19
CA ASP A 175 -9.15 10.72 12.82
C ASP A 175 -10.39 9.91 12.34
N PRO A 176 -11.44 9.81 13.16
CA PRO A 176 -12.67 9.11 12.83
C PRO A 176 -13.52 9.78 11.73
N ARG A 177 -13.11 10.89 11.12
CA ARG A 177 -13.85 11.53 10.00
C ARG A 177 -13.53 10.96 8.62
N ALA A 178 -12.52 10.09 8.50
CA ALA A 178 -12.20 9.35 7.28
C ALA A 178 -13.21 8.23 6.92
N ARG A 179 -14.47 8.34 7.36
CA ARG A 179 -15.49 7.27 7.38
C ARG A 179 -16.16 6.93 6.04
N ASN A 180 -15.56 7.27 4.90
CA ASN A 180 -16.08 6.95 3.56
C ASN A 180 -15.00 6.52 2.56
N LEU A 181 -13.88 5.99 3.06
CA LEU A 181 -12.79 5.58 2.20
C LEU A 181 -12.94 4.14 1.79
N SER A 182 -13.25 3.91 0.52
CA SER A 182 -12.91 2.62 -0.07
C SER A 182 -11.42 2.62 -0.30
N LEU A 183 -10.75 1.79 0.48
CA LEU A 183 -9.31 1.66 0.45
C LEU A 183 -8.91 0.83 -0.76
N LEU A 184 -8.12 1.45 -1.61
CA LEU A 184 -7.73 0.88 -2.87
C LEU A 184 -6.23 0.60 -2.83
N GLN A 185 -5.85 -0.65 -3.12
CA GLN A 185 -4.47 -1.11 -3.05
C GLN A 185 -3.62 -0.42 -4.11
N ALA A 186 -2.71 0.45 -3.69
CA ALA A 186 -1.69 0.96 -4.58
C ALA A 186 -0.53 -0.03 -4.59
N VAL A 187 -0.24 -0.65 -5.73
CA VAL A 187 1.04 -1.36 -5.96
C VAL A 187 1.78 -0.63 -7.07
N SER A 188 2.85 0.06 -6.72
CA SER A 188 3.76 0.69 -7.67
C SER A 188 4.99 -0.21 -7.79
N LYS A 189 5.26 -0.71 -9.00
CA LYS A 189 6.55 -1.22 -9.53
C LYS A 189 7.23 -2.40 -8.77
N ALA A 190 7.00 -3.63 -9.18
CA ALA A 190 8.05 -4.65 -9.12
C ALA A 190 8.85 -4.60 -10.44
N LYS A 191 10.17 -4.37 -10.36
CA LYS A 191 11.07 -4.74 -11.46
C LYS A 191 11.55 -6.15 -11.14
N GLU A 192 11.18 -7.11 -11.97
CA GLU A 192 12.02 -8.30 -12.17
C GLU A 192 13.27 -7.87 -12.95
#